data_AF-A0A960HHN7-F1
#
_entry.id   AF-A0A960HHN7-F1
#
_cell.length_a   1.000
_cell.length_b   1.000
_cell.length_c   1.000
_cell.angle_alpha   90.00
_cell.angle_beta   90.00
_cell.angle_gamma   90.00
#
_symmetry.space_group_name_H-M   'P 1'
#
loop_
_entity.id
_entity.type
_entity.pdbx_description
1 polymer ?
#
loop_
_entity_poly.entity_id
_entity_poly.type
_entity_poly.pdbx_seq_one_letter_code
_entity_poly.pdbx_strand_id
1 'polypeptide(L)'
;GGSAPKHVQQFEKEDHLRWDSLGEFLALAVSLEQYASSTGNAKAQVLADALDTATGRVLEEGRSPSRKVGELDNRGSHAYLARYWAEALAAQDDDPALAAAFAPVAEALRAAEGEIVAELEAVQGEPVDLGGYYAPDEALAVAAMRPSATLNAIIDGIG
;
A
#
# COMPACT_ATOMS: atom_id res chain seq x y z
N GLY A 1 3.19 7.26 17.72
CA GLY A 1 2.17 8.32 17.64
C GLY A 1 0.91 7.87 18.37
N GLY A 2 -0.21 8.60 18.22
CA GLY A 2 -1.56 8.13 18.61
C GLY A 2 -2.40 7.74 17.38
N SER A 3 -3.67 7.38 17.56
CA SER A 3 -4.56 6.88 16.49
C SER A 3 -5.27 7.95 15.65
N ALA A 4 -4.90 9.23 15.80
CA ALA A 4 -5.36 10.37 14.98
C ALA A 4 -6.90 10.42 14.67
N PRO A 5 -7.78 10.62 15.67
CA PRO A 5 -9.24 10.60 15.48
C PRO A 5 -9.77 11.63 14.46
N LYS A 6 -9.04 12.73 14.22
CA LYS A 6 -9.39 13.73 13.19
C LYS A 6 -9.21 13.22 11.75
N HIS A 7 -8.49 12.12 11.55
CA HIS A 7 -8.34 11.48 10.24
C HIS A 7 -9.60 10.69 9.92
N VAL A 8 -10.10 9.92 10.88
CA VAL A 8 -11.38 9.21 10.78
C VAL A 8 -12.52 10.17 10.48
N GLN A 9 -12.58 11.33 11.16
CA GLN A 9 -13.60 12.34 10.89
C GLN A 9 -13.58 12.93 9.47
N GLN A 10 -12.40 12.97 8.81
CA GLN A 10 -12.34 13.38 7.41
C GLN A 10 -12.78 12.23 6.51
N PHE A 11 -12.29 11.03 6.80
CA PHE A 11 -12.65 9.83 6.06
C PHE A 11 -14.18 9.61 6.03
N GLU A 12 -14.86 9.65 7.18
CA GLU A 12 -16.33 9.51 7.26
C GLU A 12 -17.10 10.57 6.44
N LYS A 13 -16.54 11.77 6.29
CA LYS A 13 -17.23 12.90 5.63
C LYS A 13 -16.94 13.02 4.15
N GLU A 14 -15.73 12.68 3.75
CA GLU A 14 -15.15 13.05 2.45
C GLU A 14 -14.37 11.88 1.82
N ASP A 15 -14.45 10.68 2.38
CA ASP A 15 -13.76 9.45 1.95
C ASP A 15 -12.29 9.71 1.57
N HIS A 16 -11.58 10.49 2.40
CA HIS A 16 -10.16 10.82 2.19
C HIS A 16 -9.38 10.54 3.47
N LEU A 17 -8.46 9.58 3.42
CA LEU A 17 -7.65 9.19 4.56
C LEU A 17 -6.23 9.77 4.48
N ARG A 18 -5.99 10.87 5.18
CA ARG A 18 -4.66 11.52 5.24
C ARG A 18 -3.68 10.92 6.27
N TRP A 19 -3.87 9.65 6.66
CA TRP A 19 -2.94 8.96 7.55
C TRP A 19 -1.70 8.53 6.78
N ASP A 20 -0.52 8.86 7.29
CA ASP A 20 0.75 8.46 6.67
C ASP A 20 1.24 7.14 7.26
N SER A 21 1.27 6.09 6.44
CA SER A 21 1.71 4.74 6.80
C SER A 21 3.23 4.54 6.68
N LEU A 22 4.03 5.59 6.43
CA LEU A 22 5.49 5.48 6.35
C LEU A 22 6.11 4.73 7.54
N GLY A 23 5.62 4.98 8.76
CA GLY A 23 6.09 4.28 9.95
C GLY A 23 5.80 2.78 9.94
N GLU A 24 4.72 2.34 9.29
CA GLU A 24 4.37 0.93 9.11
C GLU A 24 5.30 0.26 8.10
N PHE A 25 5.63 0.96 7.00
CA PHE A 25 6.54 0.46 5.97
C PHE A 25 7.95 0.24 6.54
N LEU A 26 8.47 1.23 7.26
CA LEU A 26 9.77 1.17 7.94
C LEU A 26 9.81 0.06 9.00
N ALA A 27 8.74 -0.09 9.78
CA ALA A 27 8.66 -1.15 10.78
C ALA A 27 8.62 -2.55 10.14
N LEU A 28 7.94 -2.69 9.00
CA LEU A 28 7.85 -3.96 8.27
C LEU A 28 9.21 -4.37 7.68
N ALA A 29 9.94 -3.43 7.07
CA ALA A 29 11.29 -3.71 6.54
C ALA A 29 12.21 -4.25 7.65
N VAL A 30 12.32 -3.53 8.77
CA VAL A 30 13.13 -3.96 9.92
C VAL A 30 12.64 -5.30 10.50
N SER A 31 11.33 -5.53 10.52
CA SER A 31 10.78 -6.82 10.96
C SER A 31 11.23 -7.97 10.05
N LEU A 32 11.31 -7.76 8.74
CA LEU A 32 11.77 -8.75 7.77
C LEU A 32 13.28 -8.99 7.89
N GLU A 33 14.09 -7.94 8.07
CA GLU A 33 15.54 -8.06 8.33
C GLU A 33 15.83 -8.83 9.61
N GLN A 34 15.09 -8.53 10.69
CA GLN A 34 15.24 -9.25 11.96
C GLN A 34 14.87 -10.73 11.79
N TYR A 35 13.83 -11.02 11.02
CA TYR A 35 13.45 -12.40 10.73
C TYR A 35 14.52 -13.11 9.89
N ALA A 36 15.07 -12.46 8.86
CA ALA A 36 16.15 -12.98 8.03
C ALA A 36 17.40 -13.29 8.87
N SER A 37 17.87 -12.33 9.69
CA SER A 37 19.06 -12.49 10.52
C SER A 37 18.90 -13.55 11.62
N SER A 38 17.72 -13.67 12.22
CA SER A 38 17.46 -14.64 13.30
C SER A 38 17.25 -16.08 12.81
N THR A 39 16.80 -16.26 11.57
CA THR A 39 16.45 -17.58 11.02
C THR A 39 17.38 -18.04 9.89
N GLY A 40 18.20 -17.15 9.33
CA GLY A 40 18.95 -17.39 8.10
C GLY A 40 18.07 -17.39 6.84
N ASN A 41 16.87 -16.83 6.88
CA ASN A 41 15.96 -16.79 5.73
C ASN A 41 16.39 -15.70 4.73
N ALA A 42 17.15 -16.11 3.71
CA ALA A 42 17.63 -15.21 2.66
C ALA A 42 16.50 -14.54 1.86
N LYS A 43 15.35 -15.22 1.65
CA LYS A 43 14.20 -14.62 0.95
C LYS A 43 13.61 -13.45 1.72
N ALA A 44 13.58 -13.54 3.05
CA ALA A 44 13.11 -12.44 3.88
C ALA A 44 14.04 -11.22 3.81
N GLN A 45 15.35 -11.43 3.65
CA GLN A 45 16.29 -10.33 3.42
C GLN A 45 15.98 -9.61 2.10
N VAL A 46 15.78 -10.37 1.02
CA VAL A 46 15.41 -9.80 -0.30
C VAL A 46 14.11 -9.00 -0.22
N LEU A 47 13.10 -9.51 0.51
CA LEU A 47 11.86 -8.78 0.75
C LEU A 47 12.09 -7.45 1.50
N ALA A 48 12.97 -7.45 2.50
CA ALA A 48 13.31 -6.25 3.27
C ALA A 48 14.03 -5.22 2.40
N ASP A 49 15.09 -5.62 1.69
CA ASP A 49 15.90 -4.73 0.85
C ASP A 49 15.06 -4.09 -0.27
N ALA A 50 14.16 -4.86 -0.87
CA ALA A 50 13.22 -4.37 -1.86
C ALA A 50 12.17 -3.41 -1.26
N LEU A 51 11.73 -3.64 -0.01
CA LEU A 51 10.78 -2.75 0.67
C LEU A 51 11.42 -1.42 1.05
N ASP A 52 12.68 -1.43 1.48
CA ASP A 52 13.46 -0.21 1.75
C ASP A 52 13.64 0.60 0.47
N THR A 53 13.98 -0.06 -0.64
CA THR A 53 14.06 0.57 -1.97
C THR A 53 12.73 1.20 -2.38
N ALA A 54 11.62 0.47 -2.20
CA ALA A 54 10.28 0.95 -2.51
C ALA A 54 9.87 2.14 -1.64
N THR A 55 10.16 2.09 -0.34
CA THR A 55 9.87 3.17 0.61
C THR A 55 10.66 4.43 0.26
N GLY A 56 11.94 4.29 -0.11
CA GLY A 56 12.75 5.41 -0.62
C GLY A 56 12.10 6.06 -1.84
N ARG A 57 11.63 5.26 -2.78
CA ARG A 57 10.98 5.76 -4.00
C ARG A 57 9.64 6.45 -3.73
N VAL A 58 8.84 5.96 -2.78
CA VAL A 58 7.61 6.66 -2.31
C VAL A 58 7.95 8.08 -1.85
N LEU A 59 9.04 8.26 -1.10
CA LEU A 59 9.47 9.56 -0.60
C LEU A 59 10.03 10.45 -1.72
N GLU A 60 10.89 9.91 -2.57
CA GLU A 60 11.52 10.64 -3.68
C GLU A 60 10.52 11.14 -4.72
N GLU A 61 9.50 10.34 -5.04
CA GLU A 61 8.44 10.70 -5.99
C GLU A 61 7.26 11.43 -5.34
N GLY A 62 7.32 11.73 -4.04
CA GLY A 62 6.27 12.48 -3.33
C GLY A 62 4.93 11.74 -3.27
N ARG A 63 4.94 10.41 -3.12
CA ARG A 63 3.75 9.54 -3.06
C ARG A 63 3.21 9.32 -1.65
N SER A 64 3.50 10.23 -0.73
CA SER A 64 2.86 10.28 0.59
C SER A 64 1.45 10.89 0.49
N PRO A 65 0.54 10.57 1.43
CA PRO A 65 -0.81 11.10 1.42
C PRO A 65 -0.85 12.63 1.53
N SER A 66 -1.64 13.26 0.67
CA SER A 66 -2.05 14.65 0.82
C SER A 66 -3.05 14.81 1.96
N ARG A 67 -3.35 16.06 2.30
CA ARG A 67 -4.38 16.43 3.27
C ARG A 67 -5.69 16.86 2.61
N LYS A 68 -5.71 16.98 1.29
CA LYS A 68 -6.80 17.55 0.51
C LYS A 68 -7.53 16.45 -0.23
N VAL A 69 -8.86 16.49 -0.13
CA VAL A 69 -9.77 15.62 -0.90
C VAL A 69 -9.55 15.82 -2.40
N GLY A 70 -9.61 14.72 -3.15
CA GLY A 70 -9.34 14.69 -4.58
C GLY A 70 -7.85 14.67 -4.93
N GLU A 71 -6.97 14.60 -3.93
CA GLU A 71 -5.55 14.32 -4.09
C GLU A 71 -5.23 12.92 -3.51
N LEU A 72 -4.02 12.43 -3.77
CA LEU A 72 -3.55 11.12 -3.30
C LEU A 72 -3.73 10.97 -1.78
N ASP A 73 -4.36 9.90 -1.32
CA ASP A 73 -4.55 9.61 0.10
C ASP A 73 -3.76 8.37 0.55
N ASN A 74 -4.02 7.85 1.76
CA ASN A 74 -3.40 6.65 2.31
C ASN A 74 -3.47 5.44 1.36
N ARG A 75 -4.64 5.16 0.78
CA ARG A 75 -4.84 4.01 -0.11
C ARG A 75 -4.00 4.13 -1.36
N GLY A 76 -3.92 5.34 -1.92
CA GLY A 76 -3.04 5.65 -3.04
C GLY A 76 -1.56 5.43 -2.72
N SER A 77 -1.10 5.87 -1.55
CA SER A 77 0.27 5.64 -1.10
C SER A 77 0.62 4.16 -0.98
N HIS A 78 -0.32 3.34 -0.48
CA HIS A 78 -0.18 1.88 -0.43
C HIS A 78 -0.12 1.25 -1.83
N ALA A 79 -0.92 1.72 -2.79
CA ALA A 79 -0.88 1.25 -4.18
C ALA A 79 0.49 1.53 -4.83
N TYR A 80 1.04 2.74 -4.64
CA TYR A 80 2.38 3.09 -5.11
C TYR A 80 3.47 2.24 -4.43
N LEU A 81 3.39 2.04 -3.10
CA LEU A 81 4.34 1.18 -2.39
C LEU A 81 4.31 -0.24 -2.94
N ALA A 82 3.12 -0.82 -3.13
CA ALA A 82 2.95 -2.16 -3.69
C ALA A 82 3.59 -2.27 -5.08
N ARG A 83 3.38 -1.27 -5.95
CA ARG A 83 4.02 -1.23 -7.27
C ARG A 83 5.54 -1.17 -7.18
N TYR A 84 6.07 -0.20 -6.42
CA TYR A 84 7.53 -0.03 -6.32
C TYR A 84 8.20 -1.24 -5.67
N TRP A 85 7.53 -1.89 -4.71
CA TRP A 85 8.05 -3.09 -4.07
C TRP A 85 8.06 -4.28 -5.04
N ALA A 86 6.98 -4.49 -5.80
CA ALA A 86 6.96 -5.51 -6.84
C ALA A 86 8.03 -5.26 -7.93
N GLU A 87 8.23 -4.00 -8.34
CA GLU A 87 9.27 -3.62 -9.30
C GLU A 87 10.68 -3.90 -8.75
N ALA A 88 10.96 -3.56 -7.48
CA ALA A 88 12.23 -3.84 -6.84
C ALA A 88 12.47 -5.36 -6.69
N LEU A 89 11.45 -6.13 -6.32
CA LEU A 89 11.51 -7.59 -6.24
C LEU A 89 11.76 -8.25 -7.60
N ALA A 90 11.18 -7.70 -8.67
CA ALA A 90 11.38 -8.19 -10.02
C ALA A 90 12.76 -7.84 -10.60
N ALA A 91 13.39 -6.78 -10.12
CA ALA A 91 14.64 -6.24 -10.64
C ALA A 91 15.91 -6.72 -9.91
N GLN A 92 15.78 -7.28 -8.70
CA GLN A 92 16.93 -7.80 -7.94
C GLN A 92 17.46 -9.13 -8.51
N ASP A 93 18.74 -9.41 -8.22
CA ASP A 93 19.47 -10.58 -8.72
C ASP A 93 19.78 -11.64 -7.63
N ASP A 94 19.45 -11.37 -6.37
CA ASP A 94 19.79 -12.20 -5.20
C ASP A 94 18.89 -13.46 -5.08
N ASP A 95 17.63 -13.38 -5.49
CA ASP A 95 16.70 -14.50 -5.62
C ASP A 95 15.98 -14.47 -6.99
N PRO A 96 16.50 -15.18 -8.00
CA PRO A 96 15.90 -15.21 -9.34
C PRO A 96 14.49 -15.81 -9.37
N ALA A 97 14.13 -16.68 -8.43
CA ALA A 97 12.78 -17.25 -8.37
C ALA A 97 11.78 -16.22 -7.87
N LEU A 98 12.17 -15.40 -6.88
CA LEU A 98 11.36 -14.29 -6.41
C LEU A 98 11.23 -13.21 -7.48
N ALA A 99 12.32 -12.89 -8.20
CA ALA A 99 12.28 -11.99 -9.33
C ALA A 99 11.30 -12.45 -10.42
N ALA A 100 11.38 -13.72 -10.81
CA ALA A 100 10.46 -14.30 -11.79
C ALA A 100 9.00 -14.30 -11.32
N ALA A 101 8.76 -14.54 -10.02
CA ALA A 101 7.41 -14.53 -9.46
C ALA A 101 6.78 -13.11 -9.45
N PHE A 102 7.58 -12.09 -9.15
CA PHE A 102 7.11 -10.70 -9.06
C PHE A 102 7.16 -9.93 -10.38
N ALA A 103 7.91 -10.39 -11.40
CA ALA A 103 7.91 -9.78 -12.72
C ALA A 103 6.49 -9.57 -13.32
N PRO A 104 5.59 -10.58 -13.38
CA PRO A 104 4.23 -10.35 -13.89
C PRO A 104 3.39 -9.42 -13.00
N VAL A 105 3.62 -9.42 -11.68
CA VAL A 105 2.92 -8.54 -10.74
C VAL A 105 3.34 -7.09 -10.94
N ALA A 106 4.65 -6.83 -11.06
CA ALA A 106 5.20 -5.51 -11.34
C ALA A 106 4.68 -4.95 -12.67
N GLU A 107 4.68 -5.78 -13.72
CA GLU A 107 4.12 -5.42 -15.03
C GLU A 107 2.63 -5.08 -14.95
N ALA A 108 1.83 -5.90 -14.26
CA ALA A 108 0.40 -5.64 -14.08
C ALA A 108 0.13 -4.33 -13.32
N LEU A 109 0.80 -4.11 -12.18
CA LEU A 109 0.64 -2.88 -11.39
C LEU A 109 1.08 -1.64 -12.16
N ARG A 110 2.16 -1.73 -12.94
CA ARG A 110 2.64 -0.63 -13.78
C ARG A 110 1.68 -0.33 -14.93
N ALA A 111 1.16 -1.34 -15.60
CA ALA A 111 0.22 -1.17 -16.70
C ALA A 111 -1.13 -0.60 -16.21
N ALA A 112 -1.55 -0.97 -15.01
CA ALA A 112 -2.83 -0.57 -14.42
C ALA A 112 -2.76 0.70 -13.55
N GLU A 113 -1.59 1.36 -13.41
CA GLU A 113 -1.41 2.49 -12.48
C GLU A 113 -2.50 3.56 -12.65
N GLY A 114 -2.75 4.01 -13.88
CA GLY A 114 -3.73 5.06 -14.15
C GLY A 114 -5.16 4.66 -13.78
N GLU A 115 -5.54 3.40 -14.01
CA GLU A 115 -6.85 2.87 -13.67
C GLU A 115 -7.01 2.74 -12.15
N ILE A 116 -6.01 2.18 -11.46
CA ILE A 116 -6.00 2.05 -10.00
C ILE A 116 -6.12 3.43 -9.34
N VAL A 117 -5.32 4.41 -9.76
CA VAL A 117 -5.37 5.77 -9.20
C VAL A 117 -6.74 6.39 -9.44
N ALA A 118 -7.30 6.25 -10.65
CA ALA A 118 -8.63 6.77 -10.95
C ALA A 118 -9.73 6.12 -10.09
N GLU A 119 -9.68 4.80 -9.87
CA GLU A 119 -10.63 4.10 -8.99
C GLU A 119 -10.53 4.57 -7.53
N LEU A 120 -9.30 4.78 -7.03
CA LEU A 120 -9.05 5.25 -5.66
C LEU A 120 -9.43 6.73 -5.45
N GLU A 121 -9.30 7.57 -6.48
CA GLU A 121 -9.70 8.98 -6.43
C GLU A 121 -11.21 9.16 -6.61
N ALA A 122 -11.86 8.31 -7.42
CA ALA A 122 -13.28 8.43 -7.77
C ALA A 122 -14.24 8.29 -6.58
N VAL A 123 -13.83 7.64 -5.50
CA VAL A 123 -14.65 7.49 -4.29
C VAL A 123 -14.56 8.70 -3.35
N GLN A 124 -13.54 9.56 -3.51
CA GLN A 124 -13.31 10.69 -2.62
C GLN A 124 -14.35 11.80 -2.81
N GLY A 125 -14.62 12.53 -1.73
CA GLY A 125 -15.51 13.69 -1.70
C GLY A 125 -16.93 13.37 -1.25
N GLU A 126 -17.30 12.09 -1.20
CA GLU A 126 -18.58 11.64 -0.70
C GLU A 126 -18.45 11.08 0.73
N PRO A 127 -19.49 11.19 1.57
CA PRO A 127 -19.50 10.55 2.88
C PRO A 127 -19.46 9.03 2.77
N VAL A 128 -18.78 8.37 3.71
CA VAL A 128 -18.73 6.91 3.82
C VAL A 128 -19.25 6.46 5.19
N ASP A 129 -20.07 5.41 5.18
CA ASP A 129 -20.59 4.78 6.40
C ASP A 129 -19.75 3.55 6.74
N LEU A 130 -19.18 3.54 7.94
CA LEU A 130 -18.39 2.43 8.47
C LEU A 130 -19.20 1.51 9.38
N GLY A 131 -20.49 1.79 9.61
CA GLY A 131 -21.34 1.00 10.51
C GLY A 131 -20.97 1.09 11.99
N GLY A 132 -20.02 1.95 12.35
CA GLY A 132 -19.55 2.16 13.73
C GLY A 132 -18.21 2.89 13.78
N TYR A 133 -17.89 3.47 14.94
CA TYR A 133 -16.62 4.20 15.15
C TYR A 133 -15.58 3.35 15.90
N TYR A 134 -15.91 2.90 17.12
CA TYR A 134 -14.99 2.05 17.92
C TYR A 134 -15.01 0.58 17.48
N ALA A 135 -16.10 0.15 16.86
CA ALA A 135 -16.31 -1.18 16.32
C ALA A 135 -17.04 -1.01 14.97
N PRO A 136 -16.33 -0.64 13.90
CA PRO A 136 -16.92 -0.55 12.57
C PRO A 136 -17.38 -1.92 12.08
N ASP A 137 -18.35 -1.92 11.17
CA ASP A 137 -18.70 -3.12 10.42
C ASP A 137 -17.54 -3.50 9.49
N GLU A 138 -17.11 -4.77 9.57
CA GLU A 138 -15.94 -5.26 8.84
C GLU A 138 -16.14 -5.19 7.32
N ALA A 139 -17.33 -5.54 6.82
CA ALA A 139 -17.60 -5.55 5.39
C ALA A 139 -17.64 -4.12 4.83
N LEU A 140 -18.24 -3.17 5.56
CA LEU A 140 -18.24 -1.76 5.19
C LEU A 140 -16.82 -1.17 5.22
N ALA A 141 -16.03 -1.46 6.26
CA ALA A 141 -14.65 -0.99 6.35
C ALA A 141 -13.76 -1.56 5.23
N VAL A 142 -13.89 -2.85 4.91
CA VAL A 142 -13.15 -3.47 3.80
C VAL A 142 -13.54 -2.83 2.47
N ALA A 143 -14.83 -2.62 2.21
CA ALA A 143 -15.31 -1.99 0.98
C ALA A 143 -14.77 -0.55 0.85
N ALA A 144 -14.76 0.23 1.92
CA ALA A 144 -14.23 1.59 1.94
C ALA A 144 -12.71 1.65 1.76
N MET A 145 -11.98 0.70 2.34
CA MET A 145 -10.51 0.68 2.32
C MET A 145 -9.92 0.02 1.07
N ARG A 146 -10.68 -0.83 0.37
CA ARG A 146 -10.25 -1.53 -0.85
C ARG A 146 -11.20 -1.26 -2.04
N PRO A 147 -11.44 0.01 -2.43
CA PRO A 147 -12.42 0.32 -3.48
C PRO A 147 -11.92 0.04 -4.91
N SER A 148 -10.61 -0.10 -5.11
CA SER A 148 -10.02 -0.42 -6.42
C SER A 148 -10.14 -1.92 -6.73
N ALA A 149 -11.10 -2.27 -7.60
CA ALA A 149 -11.28 -3.64 -8.07
C ALA A 149 -10.06 -4.13 -8.86
N THR A 150 -9.42 -3.24 -9.61
CA THR A 150 -8.23 -3.54 -10.41
C THR A 150 -7.04 -3.89 -9.51
N LEU A 151 -6.77 -3.07 -8.48
CA LEU A 151 -5.72 -3.37 -7.50
C LEU A 151 -6.02 -4.67 -6.75
N ASN A 152 -7.26 -4.87 -6.30
CA ASN A 152 -7.65 -6.08 -5.58
C ASN A 152 -7.42 -7.33 -6.41
N ALA A 153 -7.80 -7.33 -7.69
CA ALA A 153 -7.62 -8.48 -8.58
C ALA A 153 -6.13 -8.84 -8.77
N ILE A 154 -5.24 -7.84 -8.85
CA ILE A 154 -3.80 -8.06 -8.98
C ILE A 154 -3.23 -8.65 -7.68
N ILE A 155 -3.58 -8.08 -6.53
CA ILE A 155 -3.08 -8.53 -5.23
C ILE A 155 -3.61 -9.94 -4.89
N ASP A 156 -4.89 -10.20 -5.12
CA ASP A 156 -5.51 -11.51 -4.86
C ASP A 156 -4.99 -12.59 -5.84
N GLY A 157 -4.40 -12.19 -6.96
CA GLY A 157 -3.77 -13.07 -7.95
C GLY A 157 -2.34 -13.48 -7.63
N ILE A 158 -1.72 -12.93 -6.57
CA ILE A 158 -0.38 -13.32 -6.13
C ILE A 158 -0.45 -14.69 -5.45
N GLY A 159 0.26 -15.69 -6.01
CA GLY A 159 0.28 -17.07 -5.53
C GLY A 159 1.64 -17.73 -5.62
#